data_AF-H6WSP4-F1
#
_entry.id   AF-H6WSP4-F1
#
_cell.length_a   1.000
_cell.length_b   1.000
_cell.length_c   1.000
_cell.angle_alpha   90.00
_cell.angle_beta   90.00
_cell.angle_gamma   90.00
#
_symmetry.space_group_name_H-M   'P 1'
#
loop_
_entity.id
_entity.type
_entity.pdbx_description
1 polymer ?
#
loop_
_entity_poly.entity_id
_entity_poly.type
_entity_poly.pdbx_seq_one_letter_code
_entity_poly.pdbx_strand_id
1 'polypeptide(L)' 'MLRALTSATAALGPRAAGWVRTMASHQLLVAPPEVLRKPLFVPSRLLLGPGPSNLAPRVLAAGGLQIISHLHKEMYQIM' A
#
# COMPACT_ATOMS: atom_id res chain seq x y z
N MET A 1 -53.94 13.93 4.18
CA MET A 1 -53.27 13.70 2.88
C MET A 1 -51.77 13.51 3.15
N LEU A 2 -51.30 12.26 3.24
CA LEU A 2 -49.94 11.93 3.63
C LEU A 2 -49.10 11.64 2.37
N ARG A 3 -48.17 12.54 2.02
CA ARG A 3 -47.25 12.36 0.89
C ARG A 3 -46.02 11.58 1.36
N ALA A 4 -45.88 10.34 0.90
CA ALA A 4 -44.67 9.55 1.11
C ALA A 4 -43.56 10.06 0.16
N LEU A 5 -42.44 10.52 0.73
CA LEU A 5 -41.21 10.82 -0.01
C LEU A 5 -40.40 9.53 -0.10
N THR A 6 -40.36 8.92 -1.29
CA THR A 6 -39.48 7.79 -1.57
C THR A 6 -38.05 8.30 -1.74
N SER A 7 -37.19 8.01 -0.77
CA SER A 7 -35.74 8.21 -0.90
C SER A 7 -35.16 7.18 -1.86
N ALA A 8 -34.87 7.58 -3.09
CA ALA A 8 -34.12 6.76 -4.02
C ALA A 8 -32.63 6.82 -3.66
N THR A 9 -32.13 5.79 -2.96
CA THR A 9 -30.70 5.64 -2.72
C THR A 9 -30.05 5.10 -3.99
N ALA A 10 -29.36 5.95 -4.73
CA ALA A 10 -28.51 5.52 -5.84
C ALA A 10 -27.27 4.83 -5.25
N ALA A 11 -27.29 3.50 -5.19
CA ALA A 11 -26.10 2.71 -4.92
C ALA A 11 -25.17 2.79 -6.14
N LEU A 12 -24.21 3.71 -6.11
CA LEU A 12 -23.04 3.70 -6.99
C LEU A 12 -22.17 2.48 -6.63
N GLY A 13 -22.47 1.34 -7.24
CA GLY A 13 -21.52 0.23 -7.27
C GLY A 13 -20.22 0.66 -7.94
N PRO A 14 -19.04 0.15 -7.54
CA PRO A 14 -17.78 0.51 -8.15
C PRO A 14 -17.73 -0.12 -9.55
N ARG A 15 -18.15 0.63 -10.57
CA ARG A 15 -17.96 0.25 -11.97
C ARG A 15 -16.52 0.55 -12.37
N ALA A 16 -15.57 -0.16 -11.78
CA ALA A 16 -14.15 -0.08 -12.11
C ALA A 16 -13.78 -1.11 -13.19
N ALA A 17 -14.58 -1.21 -14.26
CA ALA A 17 -14.16 -1.88 -15.48
C ALA A 17 -13.44 -0.87 -16.39
N GLY A 18 -12.16 -0.61 -16.06
CA GLY A 18 -11.09 -0.41 -17.04
C GLY A 18 -11.22 0.69 -18.09
N TRP A 19 -11.57 1.93 -17.75
CA TRP A 19 -11.30 3.11 -18.59
C TRP A 19 -10.29 4.04 -17.89
N VAL A 20 -9.13 3.49 -17.49
CA VAL A 20 -7.97 4.35 -17.21
C VAL A 20 -7.35 4.66 -18.57
N ARG A 21 -7.36 5.93 -19.00
CA ARG A 21 -6.56 6.36 -20.15
C ARG A 21 -5.09 6.17 -19.80
N THR A 22 -4.52 5.03 -20.16
CA THR A 22 -3.09 4.77 -20.07
C THR A 22 -2.41 5.33 -21.32
N MET A 23 -1.17 5.81 -21.20
CA MET A 23 -0.36 6.29 -22.34
C MET A 23 0.16 5.14 -23.23
N ALA A 24 -0.38 3.93 -23.06
CA ALA A 24 0.04 2.74 -23.80
C ALA A 24 -0.71 2.64 -25.13
N SER A 25 -0.04 2.12 -26.15
CA SER A 25 -0.66 1.80 -27.45
C SER A 25 -1.63 0.63 -27.39
N HIS A 26 -1.65 -0.12 -26.29
CA HIS A 26 -2.46 -1.31 -26.06
C HIS A 26 -3.11 -1.27 -24.67
N GLN A 27 -4.24 -1.96 -24.53
CA GLN A 27 -4.96 -2.05 -23.25
C GLN A 27 -4.23 -2.96 -22.26
N LEU A 28 -4.22 -2.55 -20.98
CA LEU A 28 -3.78 -3.41 -19.89
C LEU A 28 -4.87 -4.42 -19.56
N LEU A 29 -4.56 -5.71 -19.72
CA LEU A 29 -5.50 -6.81 -19.45
C LEU A 29 -5.65 -7.12 -17.95
N VAL A 30 -4.70 -6.67 -17.13
CA VAL A 30 -4.68 -6.89 -15.69
C VAL A 30 -5.24 -5.66 -14.99
N ALA A 31 -6.36 -5.83 -14.30
CA ALA A 31 -6.95 -4.78 -13.48
C ALA A 31 -6.10 -4.50 -12.22
N PRO A 32 -6.14 -3.28 -11.66
CA PRO A 32 -5.49 -2.99 -10.38
C PRO A 32 -6.05 -3.90 -9.27
N PRO A 33 -5.19 -4.61 -8.50
CA PRO A 33 -5.65 -5.53 -7.48
C PRO A 33 -6.32 -4.78 -6.32
N GLU A 34 -7.57 -5.11 -6.03
CA GLU A 34 -8.37 -4.44 -5.00
C GLU A 34 -7.77 -4.56 -3.59
N VAL A 35 -7.05 -5.66 -3.32
CA VAL A 35 -6.43 -5.92 -2.00
C VAL A 35 -5.39 -4.86 -1.62
N LEU A 36 -4.69 -4.27 -2.59
CA LEU A 36 -3.67 -3.24 -2.34
C LEU A 36 -4.28 -1.87 -1.98
N ARG A 37 -5.61 -1.71 -2.11
CA ARG A 37 -6.31 -0.52 -1.63
C ARG A 37 -6.50 -0.51 -0.12
N LYS A 38 -6.34 -1.67 0.54
CA LYS A 38 -6.42 -1.77 1.99
C LYS A 38 -5.09 -1.32 2.62
N PRO A 39 -5.10 -0.63 3.77
CA PRO A 39 -3.87 -0.33 4.49
C PRO A 39 -3.10 -1.59 4.85
N LEU A 40 -1.76 -1.51 4.80
CA LEU A 40 -0.90 -2.58 5.27
C LEU A 40 -1.08 -2.77 6.78
N PHE A 41 -1.29 -4.00 7.22
CA PHE A 41 -1.44 -4.35 8.63
C PHE A 41 -0.45 -5.46 9.01
N VAL A 42 0.30 -5.24 10.09
CA VAL A 42 1.25 -6.21 10.66
C VAL A 42 0.96 -6.34 12.16
N PRO A 43 0.71 -7.55 12.69
CA PRO A 43 0.42 -7.74 14.11
C PRO A 43 1.70 -7.58 14.96
N SER A 44 1.56 -6.99 16.16
CA SER A 44 2.65 -6.94 17.15
C SER A 44 2.81 -8.31 17.81
N ARG A 45 4.00 -8.91 17.71
CA ARG A 45 4.32 -10.21 18.30
C ARG A 45 5.72 -10.21 18.91
N LEU A 46 5.88 -10.90 20.04
CA LEU A 46 7.17 -11.24 20.60
C LEU A 46 7.68 -12.53 19.94
N LEU A 47 8.82 -12.46 19.27
CA LEU A 47 9.41 -13.53 18.46
C LEU A 47 10.51 -14.23 19.27
N LEU A 48 10.17 -15.38 19.87
CA LEU A 48 11.08 -16.19 20.71
C LEU A 48 11.53 -17.50 20.04
N GLY A 49 11.29 -17.63 18.73
CA GLY A 49 11.77 -18.76 17.94
C GLY A 49 13.26 -18.66 17.58
N PRO A 50 13.82 -19.62 16.84
CA PRO A 50 15.23 -19.60 16.43
C PRO A 50 15.58 -18.44 15.47
N GLY A 51 14.59 -17.73 14.95
CA GLY A 51 14.75 -16.56 14.09
C GLY A 51 13.58 -16.42 13.11
N PRO A 52 13.31 -15.20 12.60
CA PRO A 52 13.95 -13.92 12.92
C PRO A 52 13.57 -13.38 14.31
N SER A 53 14.39 -12.50 14.87
CA SER A 53 14.15 -11.84 16.16
C SER A 53 13.48 -10.46 16.00
N ASN A 54 12.89 -9.93 17.08
CA ASN A 54 12.37 -8.56 17.09
C ASN A 54 13.50 -7.53 16.88
N LEU A 55 13.25 -6.52 16.07
CA LEU A 55 14.22 -5.45 15.81
C LEU A 55 14.40 -4.55 17.04
N ALA A 56 15.66 -4.16 17.30
CA ALA A 56 15.94 -3.08 18.24
C ALA A 56 15.36 -1.75 17.72
N PRO A 57 14.91 -0.83 18.61
CA PRO A 57 14.30 0.44 18.20
C PRO A 57 15.17 1.26 17.24
N ARG A 58 16.50 1.23 17.41
CA ARG A 58 17.45 1.94 16.53
C ARG A 58 17.43 1.42 15.09
N VAL A 59 17.31 0.11 14.90
CA VAL A 59 17.27 -0.52 13.57
C VAL A 59 15.94 -0.25 12.89
N LEU A 60 14.84 -0.30 13.65
CA LEU A 60 13.51 0.06 13.14
C LEU A 60 13.49 1.52 12.65
N ALA A 61 14.03 2.45 13.45
CA ALA A 61 14.12 3.86 13.06
C ALA A 61 14.99 4.07 11.81
N ALA A 62 16.10 3.34 11.69
CA ALA A 62 16.98 3.42 10.53
C ALA A 62 16.29 2.98 9.22
N GLY A 63 15.37 2.02 9.28
CA GLY A 63 14.60 1.57 8.11
C GLY A 63 13.63 2.60 7.55
N GLY A 64 13.32 3.66 8.30
CA GLY A 64 12.49 4.78 7.86
C GLY A 64 13.28 5.98 7.29
N LEU A 65 14.61 5.89 7.21
CA LEU A 65 15.45 6.97 6.69
C LEU A 65 15.35 7.06 5.16
N GLN A 66 15.64 8.25 4.63
CA GLN A 66 15.63 8.51 3.20
C GLN A 66 16.69 7.68 2.46
N ILE A 67 16.33 7.18 1.28
CA ILE A 67 17.27 6.47 0.41
C ILE A 67 18.34 7.44 -0.10
N ILE A 68 19.61 7.04 0.04
CA ILE A 68 20.78 7.70 -0.53
C ILE A 68 21.43 6.81 -1.59
N SER A 69 22.19 7.41 -2.51
CA SER A 69 22.94 6.65 -3.50
C SER A 69 23.96 5.72 -2.84
N HIS A 70 24.12 4.52 -3.41
CA HIS A 70 25.14 3.57 -2.97
C HIS A 70 26.57 4.04 -3.29
N LEU A 71 26.75 5.05 -4.16
CA LEU A 71 28.05 5.67 -4.46
C LEU A 71 28.27 7.00 -3.72
N HIS A 72 27.47 7.29 -2.70
CA HIS A 72 27.67 8.47 -1.87
C HIS A 72 28.91 8.29 -0.98
N LYS A 73 29.61 9.37 -0.65
CA LYS A 73 30.90 9.34 0.06
C LYS A 73 30.84 8.56 1.38
N GLU A 74 29.74 8.68 2.08
CA GLU A 74 29.42 8.08 3.37
C GLU A 74 29.24 6.56 3.24
N MET A 75 28.74 6.08 2.09
CA MET A 75 28.54 4.64 1.86
C MET A 75 29.87 3.89 1.74
N TYR A 76 30.90 4.52 1.17
CA TYR A 76 32.26 3.95 1.14
C TYR A 76 32.90 3.77 2.51
N GLN A 77 32.32 4.34 3.58
CA GLN A 77 32.84 4.16 4.95
C GLN A 77 32.22 2.95 5.66
N ILE A 78 31.14 2.38 5.12
CA ILE A 78 30.34 1.30 5.72
C ILE A 78 30.26 0.05 4.85
N MET A 79 30.55 0.14 3.55
CA MET A 79 30.80 -0.99 2.64
C MET A 79 32.25 -1.43 2.72
#